data_AF-A0A7M5V563-F1
#
_entry.id   AF-A0A7M5V563-F1
#
_cell.length_a   1.000
_cell.length_b   1.000
_cell.length_c   1.000
_cell.angle_alpha   90.00
_cell.angle_beta   90.00
_cell.angle_gamma   90.00
#
_symmetry.space_group_name_H-M   'P 1'
#
loop_
_entity.id
_entity.type
_entity.pdbx_description
1 polymer ?
#
loop_
_entity_poly.entity_id
_entity_poly.type
_entity_poly.pdbx_seq_one_letter_code
_entity_poly.pdbx_strand_id
1 'polypeptide(L)'
;DFSKTKMRRSARTYKKEIFVNEEDGFEKKFINDSIGYGVITKERFSVGDLLLTYPGEKITKSEGDRRLAEYPSEVGSFLFFYNNDCFDATYSEGLGRFVNHSSKHANAVAKMLDGKIWLKALKNLPVGSEIRYNYGVKSLLWKETDKPSEQFLLENNALPVMECSILNEQGY
;
A
#
# COMPACT_ATOMS: atom_id res chain seq x y z
N ASP A 1 -17.28 -41.13 -0.47
CA ASP A 1 -17.85 -39.97 -1.20
C ASP A 1 -17.65 -38.65 -0.45
N PHE A 2 -16.40 -38.37 -0.03
CA PHE A 2 -16.04 -37.24 0.84
C PHE A 2 -15.08 -36.23 0.15
N SER A 3 -14.64 -36.54 -1.08
CA SER A 3 -13.54 -35.83 -1.75
C SER A 3 -13.99 -34.72 -2.71
N LYS A 4 -15.20 -34.79 -3.27
CA LYS A 4 -15.67 -33.81 -4.28
C LYS A 4 -16.21 -32.51 -3.66
N THR A 5 -16.65 -32.53 -2.40
CA THR A 5 -17.29 -31.37 -1.73
C THR A 5 -16.28 -30.39 -1.13
N LYS A 6 -15.09 -30.84 -0.72
CA LYS A 6 -14.02 -29.97 -0.19
C LYS A 6 -13.33 -29.17 -1.30
N MET A 7 -13.15 -29.76 -2.48
CA MET A 7 -12.49 -29.13 -3.63
C MET A 7 -13.34 -28.05 -4.32
N ARG A 8 -14.68 -28.10 -4.19
CA ARG A 8 -15.60 -27.07 -4.71
C ARG A 8 -15.70 -25.82 -3.82
N ARG A 9 -15.40 -25.94 -2.52
CA ARG A 9 -15.32 -24.77 -1.62
C ARG A 9 -14.06 -23.95 -1.87
N SER A 10 -12.91 -24.59 -2.14
CA SER A 10 -11.63 -23.86 -2.29
C SER A 10 -11.57 -22.98 -3.54
N ALA A 11 -12.08 -23.42 -4.69
CA ALA A 11 -12.03 -22.59 -5.91
C ALA A 11 -12.99 -21.39 -5.89
N ARG A 12 -14.11 -21.48 -5.17
CA ARG A 12 -15.09 -20.38 -5.03
C ARG A 12 -14.63 -19.33 -4.01
N THR A 13 -13.95 -19.77 -2.96
CA THR A 13 -13.27 -18.88 -2.00
C THR A 13 -12.06 -18.21 -2.66
N TYR A 14 -11.20 -18.95 -3.37
CA TYR A 14 -10.09 -18.38 -4.15
C TYR A 14 -10.56 -17.37 -5.22
N LYS A 15 -11.65 -17.67 -5.96
CA LYS A 15 -12.18 -16.71 -6.95
C LYS A 15 -12.82 -15.47 -6.32
N LYS A 16 -13.34 -15.57 -5.09
CA LYS A 16 -13.86 -14.41 -4.35
C LYS A 16 -12.72 -13.58 -3.74
N GLU A 17 -11.63 -14.23 -3.31
CA GLU A 17 -10.40 -13.60 -2.82
C GLU A 17 -9.62 -12.84 -3.91
N ILE A 18 -9.77 -13.21 -5.19
CA ILE A 18 -9.07 -12.54 -6.31
C ILE A 18 -9.80 -11.27 -6.79
N PHE A 19 -11.09 -11.09 -6.47
CA PHE A 19 -11.87 -9.93 -6.93
C PHE A 19 -12.86 -9.44 -5.86
N VAL A 20 -12.38 -9.13 -4.66
CA VAL A 20 -13.07 -8.08 -3.90
C VAL A 20 -12.84 -6.81 -4.70
N ASN A 21 -13.88 -6.23 -5.31
CA ASN A 21 -13.74 -4.90 -5.87
C ASN A 21 -13.23 -4.00 -4.74
N GLU A 22 -12.17 -3.25 -4.98
CA GLU A 22 -11.54 -2.44 -3.92
C GLU A 22 -12.58 -1.55 -3.20
N GLU A 23 -13.57 -1.05 -3.94
CA GLU A 23 -14.66 -0.22 -3.45
C GLU A 23 -15.69 -0.95 -2.55
N ASP A 24 -15.79 -2.28 -2.65
CA ASP A 24 -16.70 -3.08 -1.81
C ASP A 24 -16.07 -3.37 -0.44
N GLY A 25 -14.79 -3.72 -0.44
CA GLY A 25 -14.04 -4.11 0.76
C GLY A 25 -13.39 -2.95 1.51
N PHE A 26 -13.18 -1.80 0.84
CA PHE A 26 -12.40 -0.70 1.37
C PHE A 26 -12.97 0.67 0.99
N GLU A 27 -12.63 1.69 1.78
CA GLU A 27 -12.92 3.08 1.47
C GLU A 27 -11.71 3.98 1.71
N LYS A 28 -11.55 5.00 0.87
CA LYS A 28 -10.63 6.11 1.12
C LYS A 28 -11.28 7.07 2.12
N LYS A 29 -10.59 7.37 3.22
CA LYS A 29 -11.08 8.28 4.25
C LYS A 29 -10.01 9.30 4.64
N PHE A 30 -10.41 10.55 4.81
CA PHE A 30 -9.51 11.56 5.38
C PHE A 30 -9.28 11.24 6.86
N ILE A 31 -8.03 11.07 7.25
CA ILE A 31 -7.66 10.66 8.61
C ILE A 31 -7.37 11.88 9.48
N ASN A 32 -6.46 12.76 9.01
CA ASN A 32 -6.15 14.07 9.59
C ASN A 32 -5.17 14.84 8.69
N ASP A 33 -4.90 16.09 9.03
CA ASP A 33 -4.03 16.99 8.27
C ASP A 33 -2.56 16.50 8.18
N SER A 34 -2.10 15.68 9.13
CA SER A 34 -0.69 15.23 9.16
C SER A 34 -0.37 14.12 8.17
N ILE A 35 -1.35 13.28 7.84
CA ILE A 35 -1.13 12.09 6.97
C ILE A 35 -2.13 12.03 5.82
N GLY A 36 -3.06 12.98 5.75
CA GLY A 36 -4.09 13.08 4.73
C GLY A 36 -5.03 11.89 4.72
N TYR A 37 -5.21 11.31 3.54
CA TYR A 37 -6.10 10.18 3.32
C TYR A 37 -5.46 8.85 3.70
N GLY A 38 -6.30 7.93 4.16
CA GLY A 38 -5.96 6.54 4.44
C GLY A 38 -6.99 5.59 3.85
N VAL A 39 -6.76 4.29 4.01
CA VAL A 39 -7.69 3.26 3.57
C VAL A 39 -8.28 2.54 4.78
N ILE A 40 -9.61 2.48 4.82
CA ILE A 40 -10.38 1.85 5.90
C ILE A 40 -11.07 0.59 5.37
N THR A 41 -11.12 -0.46 6.17
CA THR A 41 -11.88 -1.68 5.85
C THR A 41 -13.39 -1.45 5.99
N LYS A 42 -14.16 -1.86 4.97
CA LYS A 42 -15.64 -1.88 4.99
C LYS A 42 -16.21 -3.23 5.43
N GLU A 43 -15.38 -4.27 5.43
CA GLU A 43 -15.71 -5.59 5.95
C GLU A 43 -14.61 -6.15 6.87
N ARG A 44 -14.83 -7.37 7.38
CA ARG A 44 -13.83 -8.05 8.22
C ARG A 44 -12.86 -8.83 7.35
N PHE A 45 -11.57 -8.71 7.63
CA PHE A 45 -10.52 -9.52 7.03
C PHE A 45 -9.81 -10.36 8.09
N SER A 46 -9.41 -11.56 7.71
CA SER A 46 -8.63 -12.49 8.53
C SER A 46 -7.14 -12.28 8.33
N VAL A 47 -6.34 -12.74 9.29
CA VAL A 47 -4.89 -12.82 9.11
C VAL A 47 -4.55 -13.63 7.84
N GLY A 48 -3.68 -13.06 7.01
CA GLY A 48 -3.24 -13.68 5.77
C GLY A 48 -4.10 -13.36 4.54
N ASP A 49 -5.23 -12.68 4.68
CA ASP A 49 -6.03 -12.26 3.52
C ASP A 49 -5.26 -11.27 2.65
N LEU A 50 -5.40 -11.40 1.33
CA LEU A 50 -5.00 -10.37 0.39
C LEU A 50 -6.00 -9.21 0.46
N LEU A 51 -5.49 -7.99 0.57
CA LEU A 51 -6.29 -6.79 0.76
C LEU A 51 -6.42 -6.01 -0.55
N LEU A 52 -5.35 -5.31 -0.93
CA LEU A 52 -5.30 -4.37 -2.04
C LEU A 52 -4.02 -4.60 -2.83
N THR A 53 -4.04 -4.25 -4.11
CA THR A 53 -2.80 -4.10 -4.87
C THR A 53 -2.26 -2.69 -4.76
N TYR A 54 -0.94 -2.53 -4.81
CA TYR A 54 -0.33 -1.24 -5.09
C TYR A 54 -0.43 -0.98 -6.60
N PRO A 55 -1.19 0.03 -7.06
CA PRO A 55 -1.60 0.13 -8.47
C PRO A 55 -0.53 0.78 -9.37
N GLY A 56 0.75 0.67 -9.02
CA GLY A 56 1.83 1.39 -9.71
C GLY A 56 2.25 0.79 -11.05
N GLU A 57 2.62 1.66 -11.98
CA GLU A 57 3.33 1.28 -13.21
C GLU A 57 4.71 0.72 -12.84
N LYS A 58 5.02 -0.50 -13.30
CA LYS A 58 6.35 -1.07 -13.10
C LYS A 58 7.35 -0.43 -14.06
N ILE A 59 8.30 0.31 -13.50
CA ILE A 59 9.39 1.01 -14.19
C ILE A 59 10.74 0.56 -13.60
N THR A 60 11.85 0.97 -14.23
CA THR A 60 13.18 0.70 -13.67
C THR A 60 13.45 1.61 -12.48
N LYS A 61 14.35 1.20 -11.58
CA LYS A 61 14.80 2.06 -10.47
C LYS A 61 15.28 3.43 -10.96
N SER A 62 16.10 3.46 -12.01
CA SER A 62 16.65 4.70 -12.57
C SER A 62 15.56 5.63 -13.11
N GLU A 63 14.50 5.09 -13.71
CA GLU A 63 13.36 5.89 -14.15
C GLU A 63 12.54 6.40 -12.95
N GLY A 64 12.39 5.60 -11.90
CA GLY A 64 11.78 6.05 -10.65
C GLY A 64 12.55 7.20 -10.02
N ASP A 65 13.89 7.10 -9.93
CA ASP A 65 14.75 8.17 -9.41
C ASP A 65 14.62 9.46 -10.24
N ARG A 66 14.54 9.35 -11.58
CA ARG A 66 14.33 10.49 -12.48
C ARG A 66 12.97 11.14 -12.26
N ARG A 67 11.88 10.35 -12.28
CA ARG A 67 10.52 10.85 -12.06
C ARG A 67 10.38 11.51 -10.70
N LEU A 68 11.01 10.92 -9.69
CA LEU A 68 11.01 11.47 -8.36
C LEU A 68 11.61 12.88 -8.29
N ALA A 69 12.72 13.11 -9.00
CA ALA A 69 13.36 14.43 -9.06
C ALA A 69 12.54 15.45 -9.88
N GLU A 70 11.71 14.98 -10.81
CA GLU A 70 10.89 15.81 -11.68
C GLU A 70 9.49 16.08 -11.16
N TYR A 71 8.96 15.25 -10.25
CA TYR A 71 7.60 15.41 -9.79
C TYR A 71 7.41 16.72 -9.04
N PRO A 72 6.40 17.53 -9.43
CA PRO A 72 6.08 18.74 -8.69
C PRO A 72 5.73 18.36 -7.25
N SER A 73 6.22 19.15 -6.31
CA SER A 73 5.84 19.00 -4.90
C SER A 73 4.32 19.03 -4.71
N GLU A 74 3.58 19.72 -5.59
CA GLU A 74 2.12 19.88 -5.58
C GLU A 74 1.32 18.63 -5.92
N VAL A 75 1.97 17.60 -6.48
CA VAL A 75 1.32 16.34 -6.83
C VAL A 75 1.60 15.27 -5.75
N GLY A 76 2.67 15.46 -4.97
CA GLY A 76 3.29 14.37 -4.22
C GLY A 76 3.88 13.30 -5.13
N SER A 77 4.50 12.29 -4.52
CA SER A 77 5.12 11.20 -5.27
C SER A 77 4.76 9.86 -4.63
N PHE A 78 4.25 8.91 -5.42
CA PHE A 78 3.83 7.60 -4.93
C PHE A 78 4.68 6.54 -5.62
N LEU A 79 5.97 6.53 -5.27
CA LEU A 79 6.93 5.57 -5.80
C LEU A 79 7.18 4.47 -4.78
N PHE A 80 7.16 3.22 -5.22
CA PHE A 80 7.54 2.07 -4.43
C PHE A 80 8.79 1.45 -5.05
N PHE A 81 9.96 1.68 -4.46
CA PHE A 81 11.21 1.07 -4.92
C PHE A 81 11.36 -0.35 -4.39
N TYR A 82 11.67 -1.32 -5.26
CA TYR A 82 11.95 -2.71 -4.88
C TYR A 82 13.04 -3.33 -5.76
N ASN A 83 14.17 -3.69 -5.15
CA ASN A 83 15.35 -4.19 -5.86
C ASN A 83 15.78 -3.23 -7.00
N ASN A 84 15.70 -3.69 -8.25
CA ASN A 84 16.04 -2.90 -9.45
C ASN A 84 14.81 -2.29 -10.13
N ASP A 85 13.63 -2.49 -9.56
CA ASP A 85 12.35 -2.01 -10.07
C ASP A 85 11.82 -0.88 -9.19
N CYS A 86 10.95 -0.07 -9.77
CA CYS A 86 10.11 0.88 -9.05
C CYS A 86 8.68 0.74 -9.55
N PHE A 87 7.70 0.85 -8.66
CA PHE A 87 6.28 0.84 -9.00
C PHE A 87 5.74 2.23 -8.71
N ASP A 88 5.36 2.94 -9.75
CA ASP A 88 4.94 4.34 -9.66
C ASP A 88 3.43 4.46 -9.76
N ALA A 89 2.79 4.78 -8.64
CA ALA A 89 1.36 4.96 -8.50
C ALA A 89 0.94 6.44 -8.44
N THR A 90 1.81 7.36 -8.88
CA THR A 90 1.58 8.81 -8.72
C THR A 90 0.30 9.28 -9.42
N TYR A 91 0.07 8.76 -10.63
CA TYR A 91 -1.14 9.02 -11.43
C TYR A 91 -2.05 7.79 -11.57
N SER A 92 -1.83 6.77 -10.75
CA SER A 92 -2.65 5.56 -10.80
C SER A 92 -3.95 5.72 -10.04
N GLU A 93 -4.99 5.12 -10.59
CA GLU A 93 -6.25 4.88 -9.90
C GLU A 93 -6.14 3.62 -9.03
N GLY A 94 -6.71 3.66 -7.82
CA GLY A 94 -6.72 2.52 -6.90
C GLY A 94 -6.41 2.92 -5.46
N LEU A 95 -6.97 2.18 -4.51
CA LEU A 95 -6.90 2.53 -3.09
C LEU A 95 -5.54 2.23 -2.47
N GLY A 96 -4.79 1.26 -3.00
CA GLY A 96 -3.52 0.82 -2.44
C GLY A 96 -2.47 1.93 -2.26
N ARG A 97 -2.48 2.96 -3.10
CA ARG A 97 -1.56 4.12 -3.00
C ARG A 97 -1.81 5.01 -1.77
N PHE A 98 -2.99 4.91 -1.15
CA PHE A 98 -3.35 5.69 0.05
C PHE A 98 -3.11 4.92 1.36
N VAL A 99 -2.55 3.71 1.32
CA VAL A 99 -2.29 2.96 2.55
C VAL A 99 -1.07 3.54 3.25
N ASN A 100 -1.30 4.10 4.44
CA ASN A 100 -0.30 4.87 5.16
C ASN A 100 0.76 4.02 5.88
N HIS A 101 1.87 4.67 6.22
CA HIS A 101 2.93 4.11 7.04
C HIS A 101 2.47 3.78 8.45
N SER A 102 3.02 2.70 9.02
CA SER A 102 3.29 2.63 10.45
C SER A 102 4.43 1.66 10.75
N SER A 103 5.46 2.06 11.50
CA SER A 103 6.49 1.11 11.96
C SER A 103 6.04 0.31 13.18
N LYS A 104 5.22 0.90 14.07
CA LYS A 104 4.80 0.30 15.35
C LYS A 104 3.46 -0.43 15.28
N HIS A 105 2.54 0.07 14.46
CA HIS A 105 1.16 -0.40 14.41
C HIS A 105 0.76 -1.00 13.05
N ALA A 106 1.74 -1.37 12.22
CA ALA A 106 1.50 -2.07 10.97
C ALA A 106 0.56 -3.26 11.18
N ASN A 107 -0.43 -3.36 10.32
CA ASN A 107 -1.42 -4.43 10.30
C ASN A 107 -1.51 -5.12 8.93
N ALA A 108 -0.73 -4.65 7.96
CA ALA A 108 -0.50 -5.27 6.67
C ALA A 108 1.00 -5.29 6.31
N VAL A 109 1.33 -6.10 5.31
CA VAL A 109 2.67 -6.23 4.72
C VAL A 109 2.58 -6.21 3.20
N ALA A 110 3.53 -5.55 2.53
CA ALA A 110 3.67 -5.62 1.08
C ALA A 110 4.35 -6.93 0.65
N LYS A 111 3.79 -7.61 -0.36
CA LYS A 111 4.29 -8.87 -0.93
C LYS A 111 4.24 -8.83 -2.45
N MET A 112 5.31 -9.30 -3.09
CA MET A 112 5.35 -9.48 -4.55
C MET A 112 4.67 -10.81 -4.91
N LEU A 113 3.61 -10.77 -5.71
CA LEU A 113 2.91 -11.95 -6.24
C LEU A 113 2.56 -11.69 -7.70
N ASP A 114 2.95 -12.59 -8.60
CA ASP A 114 2.68 -12.52 -10.05
C ASP A 114 3.04 -11.16 -10.68
N GLY A 115 4.17 -10.58 -10.26
CA GLY A 115 4.66 -9.30 -10.76
C GLY A 115 3.91 -8.07 -10.25
N LYS A 116 2.99 -8.23 -9.29
CA LYS A 116 2.27 -7.14 -8.63
C LYS A 116 2.60 -7.10 -7.14
N ILE A 117 2.54 -5.90 -6.57
CA ILE A 117 2.65 -5.71 -5.12
C ILE A 117 1.25 -5.81 -4.51
N TRP A 118 1.09 -6.72 -3.57
CA TRP A 118 -0.11 -6.92 -2.77
C TRP A 118 0.12 -6.53 -1.33
N LEU A 119 -0.87 -5.90 -0.71
CA LEU A 119 -0.96 -5.75 0.73
C LEU A 119 -1.68 -6.97 1.31
N LYS A 120 -1.05 -7.62 2.27
CA LYS A 120 -1.56 -8.82 2.95
C LYS A 120 -1.75 -8.53 4.44
N ALA A 121 -2.88 -8.94 5.01
CA ALA A 121 -3.17 -8.74 6.43
C ALA A 121 -2.19 -9.52 7.34
N LEU A 122 -1.61 -8.85 8.33
CA LEU A 122 -0.76 -9.45 9.36
C LEU A 122 -1.54 -9.90 10.60
N LYS A 123 -2.79 -9.45 10.73
CA LYS A 123 -3.70 -9.78 11.82
C LYS A 123 -5.14 -9.63 11.34
N ASN A 124 -6.11 -10.11 12.11
CA ASN A 124 -7.51 -9.88 11.82
C ASN A 124 -7.82 -8.37 11.83
N LEU A 125 -8.53 -7.90 10.81
CA LEU A 125 -8.96 -6.51 10.64
C LEU A 125 -10.49 -6.44 10.78
N PRO A 126 -11.02 -5.92 11.89
CA PRO A 126 -12.44 -5.57 12.00
C PRO A 126 -12.84 -4.51 10.96
N VAL A 127 -14.14 -4.38 10.70
CA VAL A 127 -14.71 -3.23 9.96
C VAL A 127 -14.26 -1.93 10.63
N GLY A 128 -13.91 -0.92 9.84
CA GLY A 128 -13.45 0.37 10.33
C GLY A 128 -11.97 0.43 10.68
N SER A 129 -11.20 -0.63 10.41
CA SER A 129 -9.75 -0.62 10.63
C SER A 129 -9.05 0.18 9.55
N GLU A 130 -8.19 1.12 9.94
CA GLU A 130 -7.26 1.72 8.98
C GLU A 130 -6.12 0.76 8.66
N ILE A 131 -5.89 0.51 7.37
CA ILE A 131 -4.78 -0.31 6.90
C ILE A 131 -3.49 0.50 6.99
N ARG A 132 -2.48 -0.11 7.59
CA ARG A 132 -1.13 0.45 7.76
C ARG A 132 -0.10 -0.62 7.46
N TYR A 133 0.95 -0.28 6.72
CA TYR A 133 2.09 -1.18 6.56
C TYR A 133 3.41 -0.47 6.86
N ASN A 134 4.43 -1.26 7.17
CA ASN A 134 5.77 -0.71 7.32
C ASN A 134 6.34 -0.42 5.93
N TYR A 135 6.65 0.84 5.71
CA TYR A 135 7.19 1.35 4.47
C TYR A 135 8.65 0.95 4.25
N GLY A 136 9.33 0.32 5.20
CA GLY A 136 10.67 -0.21 4.98
C GLY A 136 11.78 0.84 4.82
N VAL A 137 11.47 2.12 5.04
CA VAL A 137 12.40 3.25 5.01
C VAL A 137 13.13 3.32 6.36
N LYS A 138 14.47 3.19 6.37
CA LYS A 138 15.29 3.25 7.60
C LYS A 138 15.48 4.68 8.15
N SER A 139 15.42 5.68 7.27
CA SER A 139 15.41 7.11 7.64
C SER A 139 14.33 7.81 6.84
N LEU A 140 13.22 8.13 7.48
CA LEU A 140 12.21 8.96 6.84
C LEU A 140 12.80 10.38 6.76
N LEU A 141 13.05 10.88 5.55
CA LEU A 141 13.70 12.19 5.30
C LEU A 141 13.01 13.37 6.01
N TRP A 142 11.73 13.26 6.39
CA TRP A 142 11.02 14.26 7.20
C TRP A 142 11.49 14.40 8.66
N LYS A 143 12.42 13.54 9.12
CA LYS A 143 12.89 13.55 10.51
C LYS A 143 14.12 14.44 10.73
N GLU A 144 14.91 14.76 9.70
CA GLU A 144 16.24 15.34 9.98
C GLU A 144 16.70 16.58 9.20
N THR A 145 16.09 17.07 8.11
CA THR A 145 16.44 18.43 7.61
C THR A 145 15.30 19.15 6.91
N ASP A 146 15.12 20.42 7.30
CA ASP A 146 14.26 21.47 6.73
C ASP A 146 12.82 21.10 6.38
N LYS A 147 11.93 21.31 7.36
CA LYS A 147 10.47 21.15 7.19
C LYS A 147 9.97 22.15 6.13
N PRO A 148 9.32 21.71 5.04
CA PRO A 148 8.45 22.58 4.28
C PRO A 148 7.31 23.07 5.20
N SER A 149 6.86 24.31 5.00
CA SER A 149 5.83 24.91 5.85
C SER A 149 4.55 24.08 5.86
N GLU A 150 3.86 24.06 7.01
CA GLU A 150 2.60 23.34 7.20
C GLU A 150 1.53 23.74 6.16
N GLN A 151 1.53 25.00 5.75
CA GLN A 151 0.69 25.53 4.68
C GLN A 151 1.02 24.93 3.30
N PHE A 152 2.29 24.71 3.00
CA PHE A 152 2.70 24.04 1.76
C PHE A 152 2.26 22.58 1.71
N LEU A 153 2.29 21.86 2.82
CA LEU A 153 1.83 20.46 2.87
C LEU A 153 0.30 20.34 2.71
N LEU A 154 -0.44 21.31 3.26
CA LEU A 154 -1.90 21.41 3.16
C LEU A 154 -2.38 21.79 1.76
N GLU A 155 -1.66 22.68 1.07
CA GLU A 155 -2.03 23.17 -0.27
C GLU A 155 -1.74 22.15 -1.37
N ASN A 156 -0.82 21.20 -1.14
CA ASN A 156 -0.15 20.43 -2.20
C ASN A 156 -0.29 18.90 -2.11
N ASN A 157 -1.00 18.37 -1.12
CA ASN A 157 -1.31 16.94 -1.01
C ASN A 157 -0.06 16.01 -1.16
N ALA A 158 1.12 16.50 -0.74
CA ALA A 158 2.41 15.91 -1.04
C ALA A 158 2.76 14.81 -0.02
N LEU A 159 2.77 13.54 -0.45
CA LEU A 159 3.36 12.45 0.34
C LEU A 159 4.81 12.20 -0.09
N PRO A 160 5.74 12.01 0.87
CA PRO A 160 7.16 11.88 0.60
C PRO A 160 7.50 10.59 -0.15
N VAL A 161 8.57 10.68 -0.92
CA VAL A 161 9.35 9.61 -1.55
C VAL A 161 9.48 8.37 -0.67
N MET A 162 9.36 7.19 -1.28
CA MET A 162 9.14 5.95 -0.57
C MET A 162 10.07 4.82 -1.06
N GLU A 163 11.26 4.71 -0.47
CA GLU A 163 12.10 3.53 -0.66
C GLU A 163 11.58 2.38 0.22
N CYS A 164 10.83 1.43 -0.36
CA CYS A 164 10.14 0.40 0.41
C CYS A 164 10.75 -1.00 0.30
N SER A 165 11.25 -1.53 1.42
CA SER A 165 11.70 -2.92 1.48
C SER A 165 10.52 -3.90 1.51
N ILE A 166 10.36 -4.70 0.45
CA ILE A 166 9.45 -5.86 0.46
C ILE A 166 10.12 -6.96 1.28
N LEU A 167 9.39 -7.49 2.27
CA LEU A 167 9.81 -8.69 2.98
C LEU A 167 9.76 -9.88 2.01
N ASN A 168 10.93 -10.46 1.73
CA ASN A 168 11.12 -11.71 1.02
C ASN A 168 10.25 -12.86 1.59
N GLU A 169 10.03 -13.91 0.81
CA GLU A 169 9.20 -15.08 1.16
C GLU A 169 9.72 -15.84 2.40
N GLN A 170 10.96 -15.57 2.79
CA GLN A 170 11.64 -16.17 3.95
C GLN A 170 11.77 -15.10 5.03
N GLY A 171 10.67 -14.80 5.72
CA GLY A 171 10.62 -13.72 6.70
C GLY A 171 11.54 -13.93 7.89
N TYR A 172 12.13 -12.83 8.38
CA TYR A 172 12.31 -12.45 9.78
C TYR A 172 12.36 -10.93 9.87
#